data_AF-A0A073CDL8-F1
#
_entry.id   AF-A0A073CDL8-F1
#
_cell.length_a   1.000
_cell.length_b   1.000
_cell.length_c   1.000
_cell.angle_alpha   90.00
_cell.angle_beta   90.00
_cell.angle_gamma   90.00
#
_symmetry.space_group_name_H-M   'P 1'
#
loop_
_entity.id
_entity.type
_entity.pdbx_description
1 polymer ?
#
loop_
_entity_poly.entity_id
_entity_poly.type
_entity_poly.pdbx_seq_one_letter_code
_entity_poly.pdbx_strand_id
1 'polypeptide(L)' 'MSLDEFNSWQETLYLLSNPANAEHLLESIKQAESGKKSVRQLVDA' A
#
# COMPACT_ATOMS: atom_id res chain seq x y z
N MET A 1 13.74 7.27 18.28
CA MET A 1 13.02 6.49 17.26
C MET A 1 13.55 5.08 17.29
N SER A 2 12.66 4.09 17.27
CA SER A 2 13.06 2.69 17.07
C SER A 2 13.44 2.43 15.61
N LEU A 3 14.13 1.31 15.35
CA LEU A 3 14.41 0.86 13.99
C LEU A 3 13.10 0.60 13.21
N ASP A 4 12.08 0.07 13.88
CA ASP A 4 10.77 -0.22 13.28
C ASP A 4 10.04 1.04 12.84
N GLU A 5 10.07 2.10 13.68
CA GLU A 5 9.53 3.40 13.32
C GLU A 5 10.27 3.95 12.10
N PHE A 6 11.60 3.95 12.12
CA PHE A 6 12.42 4.43 11.00
C PHE A 6 12.09 3.70 9.69
N ASN A 7 12.01 2.37 9.72
CA ASN A 7 11.70 1.55 8.55
C ASN A 7 10.28 1.84 8.03
N SER A 8 9.30 2.01 8.92
CA SER A 8 7.92 2.35 8.55
C SER A 8 7.84 3.70 7.83
N TRP A 9 8.60 4.68 8.30
CA TRP A 9 8.70 5.99 7.64
C TRP A 9 9.39 5.88 6.27
N GLN A 10 10.51 5.16 6.17
CA GLN A 10 11.21 4.97 4.89
C GLN A 10 10.33 4.29 3.85
N GLU A 11 9.62 3.21 4.21
CA GLU A 11 8.75 2.49 3.29
C GLU A 11 7.58 3.38 2.81
N THR A 12 6.99 4.15 3.72
CA THR A 12 5.94 5.12 3.35
C THR A 12 6.43 6.14 2.34
N LEU A 13 7.62 6.72 2.57
CA LEU A 13 8.22 7.68 1.63
C LEU A 13 8.55 7.02 0.29
N TYR A 14 9.08 5.79 0.31
CA TYR A 14 9.39 5.04 -0.89
C TYR A 14 8.15 4.76 -1.74
N LEU A 15 7.08 4.23 -1.14
CA LEU A 15 5.82 3.93 -1.83
C LEU A 15 5.18 5.20 -2.45
N LEU A 16 5.28 6.34 -1.77
CA LEU A 16 4.69 7.60 -2.23
C LEU A 16 5.61 8.43 -3.15
N SER A 17 6.85 7.99 -3.39
CA SER A 17 7.82 8.75 -4.19
C SER A 17 7.53 8.77 -5.70
N ASN A 18 6.81 7.77 -6.21
CA ASN A 18 6.35 7.72 -7.60
C ASN A 18 4.88 8.15 -7.67
N PRO A 19 4.53 9.24 -8.38
CA PRO A 19 3.15 9.73 -8.48
C PRO A 19 2.14 8.68 -8.97
N ALA A 20 2.54 7.84 -9.94
CA ALA A 20 1.66 6.79 -10.45
C ALA A 20 1.38 5.70 -9.39
N ASN A 21 2.39 5.35 -8.58
CA ASN A 21 2.20 4.39 -7.49
C ASN A 21 1.38 5.00 -6.35
N ALA A 22 1.61 6.27 -6.01
CA ALA A 22 0.85 6.98 -5.00
C ALA A 22 -0.64 7.07 -5.36
N GLU A 23 -0.97 7.45 -6.60
CA GLU A 23 -2.34 7.50 -7.09
C GLU A 23 -3.00 6.12 -7.03
N HIS A 24 -2.30 5.09 -7.52
CA HIS A 24 -2.80 3.71 -7.51
C HIS A 24 -3.06 3.18 -6.09
N LEU A 25 -2.16 3.45 -5.13
CA LEU A 25 -2.33 3.05 -3.74
C LEU A 25 -3.52 3.76 -3.08
N LEU A 26 -3.65 5.07 -3.27
CA LEU A 26 -4.75 5.85 -2.71
C LEU A 26 -6.11 5.37 -3.24
N GLU A 27 -6.21 5.08 -4.54
CA GLU A 27 -7.42 4.53 -5.13
C GLU A 27 -7.72 3.12 -4.58
N SER A 28 -6.72 2.26 -4.48
CA SER A 28 -6.86 0.91 -3.93
C SER A 28 -7.35 0.92 -2.47
N ILE A 29 -6.84 1.84 -1.64
CA ILE A 29 -7.28 2.01 -0.25
C ILE A 29 -8.75 2.44 -0.21
N LYS A 30 -9.15 3.46 -1.00
CA LYS A 30 -10.55 3.91 -1.08
C LYS A 30 -11.50 2.79 -1.52
N GLN A 31 -11.08 1.96 -2.48
CA GLN A 31 -11.85 0.80 -2.91
C GLN A 31 -12.01 -0.22 -1.78
N ALA A 32 -10.93 -0.53 -1.06
CA ALA A 32 -10.97 -1.45 0.07
C ALA A 32 -11.88 -0.96 1.21
N GLU A 33 -11.79 0.32 1.57
CA GLU A 33 -12.63 0.97 2.60
C GLU A 33 -14.11 1.03 2.20
N SER A 34 -14.40 1.25 0.91
CA SER A 34 -15.77 1.24 0.38
C SER A 34 -16.33 -0.17 0.15
N GLY A 35 -15.60 -1.22 0.53
CA GLY A 35 -16.02 -2.61 0.38
C GLY A 35 -15.88 -3.17 -1.04
N LYS A 36 -15.30 -2.41 -1.98
CA LYS A 36 -14.99 -2.85 -3.36
C LYS A 36 -13.72 -3.71 -3.39
N LYS A 37 -13.69 -4.77 -2.59
CA LYS A 37 -12.59 -5.74 -2.50
C LYS A 37 -13.06 -7.11 -2.97
N SER A 38 -12.14 -7.87 -3.57
CA SER A 38 -12.39 -9.27 -3.96
C SER A 38 -11.43 -10.19 -3.19
N VAL A 39 -11.97 -11.27 -2.62
CA VAL A 39 -11.15 -12.32 -2.02
C VAL A 39 -10.68 -13.23 -3.14
N ARG A 40 -9.38 -13.47 -3.23
CA ARG A 40 -8.77 -14.36 -4.22
C ARG A 40 -7.94 -15.42 -3.51
N GLN A 41 -7.94 -16.63 -4.04
CA GLN A 41 -7.00 -17.66 -3.61
C GLN A 41 -5.60 -17.26 -4.07
N LEU A 42 -4.59 -17.60 -3.26
CA LEU A 42 -3.20 -17.45 -3.67
C LEU A 42 -2.94 -18.34 -4.88
N VAL A 43 -2.24 -17.80 -5.88
CA VAL A 43 -1.73 -18.59 -7.00
C VAL A 43 -0.40 -19.20 -6.58
N ASP A 44 -0.14 -20.45 -6.98
CA ASP A 44 1.15 -21.10 -6.76
C ASP A 44 2.25 -20.38 -7.57
N ALA A 45 3.50 -20.46 -7.08
CA ALA A 45 4.67 -19.80 -7.65
C ALA A 45 5.26 -20.53 -8.87
#